data_AF-A0A6F8YTT6-F1
#
_entry.id   AF-A0A6F8YTT6-F1
#
_cell.length_a   1.000
_cell.length_b   1.000
_cell.length_c   1.000
_cell.angle_alpha   90.00
_cell.angle_beta   90.00
_cell.angle_gamma   90.00
#
_symmetry.space_group_name_H-M   'P 1'
#
loop_
_entity.id
_entity.type
_entity.pdbx_description
1 polymer ?
#
loop_
_entity_poly.entity_id
_entity_poly.type
_entity_poly.pdbx_seq_one_letter_code
_entity_poly.pdbx_strand_id
1 'polypeptide(L)' 'MAYIVRRADTEPTAREIFEFLIDRVPHYMVPRYIEFVPELPRTPTEKIRKAELRGRGVTDATWDSRAEGLAVKAERIGDG' A
#
# COMPACT_ATOMS: atom_id res chain seq x y z
N MET A 1 -3.99 4.47 0.33
CA MET A 1 -3.76 3.55 1.46
C MET A 1 -3.84 2.14 0.94
N ALA A 2 -2.85 1.31 1.25
CA ALA A 2 -2.84 -0.12 0.98
C ALA A 2 -2.69 -0.88 2.29
N TYR A 3 -3.46 -1.96 2.44
CA TYR A 3 -3.36 -2.90 3.56
C TYR A 3 -2.79 -4.21 3.04
N ILE A 4 -1.74 -4.72 3.68
CA ILE A 4 -1.02 -5.91 3.22
C ILE A 4 -0.98 -6.94 4.35
N VAL A 5 -1.36 -8.17 4.02
CA VAL A 5 -1.13 -9.34 4.88
C VAL A 5 0.10 -10.05 4.35
N ARG A 6 1.11 -10.22 5.19
CA ARG A 6 2.32 -10.96 4.81
C ARG A 6 2.03 -12.44 4.79
N ARG A 7 2.68 -13.15 3.87
CA ARG A 7 2.70 -14.61 3.93
C ARG A 7 3.64 -15.03 5.05
N ALA A 8 3.40 -16.22 5.60
CA ALA A 8 4.31 -16.83 6.55
C ALA A 8 5.74 -16.86 5.96
N ASP A 9 6.73 -16.70 6.83
CA ASP A 9 8.16 -16.73 6.48
C ASP A 9 8.60 -15.64 5.50
N THR A 10 7.84 -14.54 5.39
CA THR A 10 8.20 -13.35 4.61
C THR A 10 8.12 -12.09 5.45
N GLU A 11 9.15 -11.24 5.34
CA GLU A 11 9.24 -9.97 6.07
C GLU A 11 9.48 -8.78 5.12
N PRO A 12 8.73 -8.63 4.01
CA PRO A 12 8.93 -7.48 3.13
C PRO A 12 8.63 -6.19 3.89
N THR A 13 9.52 -5.21 3.72
CA THR A 13 9.35 -3.85 4.20
C THR A 13 8.38 -3.08 3.30
N ALA A 14 7.76 -2.03 3.84
CA ALA A 14 6.89 -1.16 3.05
C ALA A 14 7.66 -0.49 1.89
N ARG A 15 8.95 -0.18 2.10
CA ARG A 15 9.85 0.36 1.08
C ARG A 15 10.06 -0.62 -0.07
N GLU A 16 10.37 -1.89 0.21
CA GLU A 16 10.53 -2.90 -0.84
C GLU A 16 9.25 -3.08 -1.66
N ILE A 17 8.08 -3.06 -1.00
CA ILE A 17 6.80 -3.10 -1.71
C ILE A 17 6.59 -1.85 -2.58
N PHE A 18 6.91 -0.67 -2.06
CA PHE A 18 6.78 0.59 -2.80
C PHE A 18 7.68 0.60 -4.04
N GLU A 19 8.97 0.27 -3.89
CA GLU A 19 9.94 0.17 -4.98
C GLU A 19 9.51 -0.91 -6.00
N PHE A 20 9.03 -2.07 -5.52
CA PHE A 20 8.49 -3.12 -6.39
C PHE A 20 7.32 -2.64 -7.26
N LEU A 21 6.44 -1.79 -6.72
CA LEU A 21 5.27 -1.27 -7.42
C LEU A 21 5.63 -0.17 -8.43
N ILE A 22 6.62 0.69 -8.14
CA ILE A 22 7.02 1.79 -9.04
C ILE A 22 7.33 1.28 -10.44
N ASP A 23 8.02 0.15 -10.56
CA ASP A 23 8.46 -0.39 -11.85
C ASP A 23 7.37 -1.18 -12.59
N ARG A 24 6.20 -1.40 -11.97
CA ARG A 24 5.19 -2.38 -12.44
C ARG A 24 3.82 -1.80 -12.68
N VAL A 25 3.49 -0.69 -12.03
CA VAL A 25 2.19 -0.04 -12.17
C VAL A 25 2.37 1.45 -12.46
N PRO A 26 1.39 2.09 -13.13
CA PRO A 26 1.39 3.53 -13.30
C PRO A 26 1.57 4.25 -11.95
N HIS A 27 2.27 5.38 -11.96
CA HIS A 27 2.61 6.15 -10.76
C HIS A 27 1.39 6.48 -9.87
N TYR A 28 0.21 6.71 -10.46
CA TYR A 28 -1.02 7.00 -9.72
C TYR A 28 -1.62 5.78 -8.98
N MET A 29 -1.18 4.57 -9.29
CA MET A 29 -1.57 3.34 -8.59
C MET A 29 -0.64 3.00 -7.43
N VAL A 30 0.55 3.60 -7.37
CA VAL A 30 1.52 3.36 -6.28
C VAL A 30 1.00 4.03 -4.99
N PRO A 31 0.77 3.26 -3.92
CA PRO A 31 0.21 3.80 -2.70
C PRO A 31 1.25 4.60 -1.91
N ARG A 32 0.91 5.83 -1.52
CA ARG A 32 1.71 6.62 -0.55
C ARG A 32 1.75 5.97 0.84
N TYR A 33 0.63 5.39 1.27
CA TYR A 33 0.46 4.85 2.61
C TYR A 33 0.31 3.34 2.54
N ILE A 34 1.15 2.62 3.30
CA ILE A 34 1.15 1.16 3.40
C ILE A 34 1.08 0.78 4.87
N GLU A 35 0.18 -0.13 5.23
CA GLU A 35 0.09 -0.70 6.56
C GLU A 35 0.03 -2.23 6.48
N PHE A 36 0.87 -2.89 7.29
CA PHE A 36 0.82 -4.34 7.44
C PHE A 36 -0.20 -4.71 8.52
N VAL A 37 -1.09 -5.64 8.20
CA VAL A 37 -2.11 -6.13 9.11
C VAL A 37 -2.00 -7.65 9.23
N PRO A 38 -2.29 -8.23 10.41
CA PRO A 38 -2.24 -9.69 10.58
C PRO A 38 -3.29 -10.39 9.70
N GLU A 39 -4.44 -9.74 9.48
CA GLU A 39 -5.49 -10.22 8.60
C GLU A 39 -6.31 -9.05 8.03
N LEU A 40 -7.05 -9.31 6.95
CA LEU A 40 -8.05 -8.38 6.45
C LEU A 40 -9.40 -8.69 7.11
N PRO A 41 -10.16 -7.68 7.58
CA PRO A 41 -11.46 -7.92 8.18
C PRO A 41 -12.42 -8.47 7.13
N ARG A 42 -13.14 -9.54 7.47
CA ARG A 42 -14.07 -10.25 6.57
C ARG A 42 -15.49 -10.28 7.10
N THR A 43 -16.47 -10.33 6.20
CA THR A 43 -17.86 -10.65 6.54
C THR A 43 -17.97 -12.14 6.89
N PRO A 44 -19.08 -12.59 7.49
CA PRO A 44 -19.36 -14.03 7.66
C PRO A 44 -19.39 -14.82 6.33
N THR A 45 -19.47 -14.11 5.20
CA THR A 45 -19.41 -14.67 3.84
C THR A 45 -18.02 -14.48 3.18
N GLU A 46 -16.96 -14.32 3.98
CA GLU A 46 -15.55 -14.20 3.56
C GLU A 46 -15.19 -12.98 2.71
N LYS A 47 -16.13 -12.03 2.50
CA LYS A 47 -15.86 -10.80 1.73
C LYS A 47 -15.10 -9.80 2.57
N ILE A 48 -14.09 -9.16 1.99
CA ILE A 48 -13.34 -8.09 2.66
C ILE A 48 -14.27 -6.92 3.03
N ARG A 49 -14.26 -6.51 4.30
CA ARG A 49 -14.99 -5.35 4.82
C ARG A 49 -14.25 -4.05 4.49
N LYS A 50 -14.32 -3.63 3.24
CA LYS A 50 -13.66 -2.40 2.74
C LYS A 50 -14.07 -1.13 3.51
N ALA A 51 -15.29 -1.07 4.05
CA ALA A 51 -15.76 0.08 4.83
C ALA A 51 -14.99 0.25 6.14
N GLU A 52 -14.73 -0.85 6.83
CA GLU A 52 -13.95 -0.88 8.08
C GLU A 52 -12.50 -0.44 7.82
N LEU A 53 -11.88 -1.00 6.78
CA LEU A 53 -10.53 -0.60 6.35
C LEU A 53 -10.45 0.89 5.99
N ARG A 54 -11.48 1.46 5.37
CA ARG A 54 -11.54 2.90 5.08
C ARG A 54 -11.70 3.75 6.35
N GLY A 55 -12.45 3.25 7.34
CA GLY A 55 -12.66 3.93 8.61
C GLY A 55 -11.41 3.99 9.50
N ARG A 56 -10.50 3.02 9.39
CA ARG A 56 -9.22 3.00 10.15
C ARG A 56 -8.30 4.18 9.82
N GLY A 57 -8.32 4.66 8.57
CA GLY A 57 -7.50 5.80 8.15
C GLY A 57 -5.99 5.53 8.25
N VAL A 58 -5.20 6.59 8.43
CA VAL A 58 -3.76 6.52 8.72
C VAL A 58 -3.60 6.33 10.24
N THR A 59 -2.84 5.32 10.63
CA THR A 59 -2.55 4.99 12.04
C THR A 59 -1.06 5.11 12.33
N ASP A 60 -0.65 4.97 13.60
CA ASP A 60 0.77 4.97 13.98
C ASP A 60 1.56 3.79 13.35
N ALA A 61 0.86 2.73 12.93
CA ALA A 61 1.46 1.60 12.22
C ALA A 61 1.56 1.82 10.70
N THR A 62 1.02 2.92 10.18
CA THR A 62 1.07 3.25 8.77
C THR A 62 2.44 3.81 8.40
N TRP A 63 3.07 3.18 7.41
CA TRP A 63 4.23 3.73 6.73
C TRP A 63 3.81 4.76 5.66
N ASP A 64 4.46 5.92 5.63
CA ASP A 64 4.25 7.00 4.64
C ASP A 64 5.50 7.19 3.78
N SER A 65 5.38 6.94 2.47
CA SER A 65 6.49 7.10 1.54
C SER A 65 7.08 8.51 1.57
N ARG A 66 6.26 9.55 1.78
CA ARG A 66 6.73 10.94 1.81
C ARG A 66 7.54 11.25 3.06
N ALA A 67 7.26 10.59 4.19
CA ALA A 67 8.04 10.75 5.40
C ALA A 67 9.48 10.19 5.23
N GLU A 68 9.64 9.17 4.38
CA GLU A 68 10.92 8.60 3.95
C GLU A 68 11.57 9.36 2.78
N GLY A 69 10.99 10.47 2.31
CA GLY A 69 11.48 11.20 1.14
C GLY A 69 11.25 10.50 -0.20
N LEU A 70 10.42 9.44 -0.24
CA LEU A 70 10.08 8.70 -1.44
C LEU A 70 8.82 9.28 -2.11
N ALA A 71 8.97 9.74 -3.35
CA ALA A 71 7.89 10.25 -4.17
C ALA A 71 7.92 9.63 -5.57
N VAL A 72 6.75 9.23 -6.06
CA VAL A 72 6.59 8.85 -7.46
C VAL A 72 6.65 10.10 -8.33
N LYS A 73 7.55 10.12 -9.32
CA LYS A 73 7.55 11.15 -10.34
C LYS A 73 6.45 10.80 -11.33
N ALA A 74 5.50 11.72 -11.55
CA ALA A 74 4.59 11.60 -12.67
C ALA A 74 5.44 11.76 -13.94
N GLU A 75 5.72 10.65 -14.62
CA GLU A 75 6.30 10.74 -15.96
C GLU A 75 5.28 11.46 -16.84
N ARG A 76 5.68 12.60 -17.40
CA ARG A 76 4.89 13.25 -18.45
C ARG A 76 4.98 12.34 -19.66
N ILE A 77 3.93 11.56 -19.91
CA ILE A 77 3.77 10.91 -21.21
C ILE A 77 3.49 12.03 -22.20
N GLY A 78 4.51 12.40 -22.96
CA GLY A 78 4.44 13.45 -23.96
C GLY A 78 5.83 13.72 -24.51
N ASP A 79 6.31 12.83 -25.37
CA ASP A 79 7.20 13.14 -26.49
C ASP A 79 7.23 11.92 -27.42
N GLY A 80 6.39 11.99 -28.45
CA GLY A 80 6.28 11.04 -29.56
C GLY A 80 5.53 11.73 -30.69
#